data_AF-A0A524C4Y7-F1
#
_entry.id   AF-A0A524C4Y7-F1
#
_cell.length_a   1.000
_cell.length_b   1.000
_cell.length_c   1.000
_cell.angle_alpha   90.00
_cell.angle_beta   90.00
_cell.angle_gamma   90.00
#
_symmetry.space_group_name_H-M   'P 1'
#
loop_
_entity.id
_entity.type
_entity.pdbx_description
1 polymer ?
#
loop_
_entity_poly.entity_id
_entity_poly.type
_entity_poly.pdbx_seq_one_letter_code
_entity_poly.pdbx_strand_id
1 'polypeptide(L)' 'FLVHVIPQRKGVVPLDIVRAGRLATSVRKKFIIATLKENGDIAYYSFVWHRP' A
#
# COMPACT_ATOMS: atom_id res chain seq x y z
N PHE A 1 -10.54 -3.07 -5.08
CA PHE A 1 -9.23 -3.05 -4.39
C PHE A 1 -8.54 -1.78 -4.84
N LEU A 2 -7.84 -1.09 -3.95
CA LEU A 2 -6.98 0.04 -4.33
C LEU A 2 -5.56 -0.48 -4.39
N VAL A 3 -4.95 -0.43 -5.58
CA VAL A 3 -3.58 -0.87 -5.81
C VAL A 3 -2.72 0.37 -6.02
N HIS A 4 -1.66 0.48 -5.22
CA HIS A 4 -0.70 1.55 -5.35
C HIS A 4 0.68 0.96 -5.61
N VAL A 5 1.28 1.34 -6.75
CA VAL A 5 2.56 0.79 -7.20
C VAL A 5 3.67 1.73 -6.79
N ILE A 6 4.60 1.25 -5.97
CA ILE A 6 5.76 2.02 -5.50
C ILE A 6 7.05 1.28 -5.89
N PRO A 7 7.96 1.91 -6.67
CA PRO A 7 9.25 1.32 -6.98
C PRO A 7 10.13 1.23 -5.72
N GLN A 8 10.84 0.11 -5.50
CA GLN A 8 11.60 -0.16 -4.26
C GLN A 8 12.52 1.00 -3.83
N ARG A 9 13.12 1.68 -4.80
CA ARG A 9 14.07 2.78 -4.57
C ARG A 9 13.43 4.03 -3.97
N LYS A 10 12.12 4.21 -4.19
CA LYS A 10 11.36 5.29 -3.59
C LYS A 10 10.66 4.69 -2.38
N GLY A 11 11.37 4.65 -1.25
CA GLY A 11 10.83 4.13 0.00
C GLY A 11 9.45 4.74 0.31
N VAL A 12 8.57 3.95 0.94
CA VAL A 12 7.23 4.43 1.30
C VAL A 12 7.35 5.36 2.50
N VAL A 13 6.92 6.60 2.35
CA VAL A 13 6.86 7.53 3.49
C VAL A 13 5.67 7.14 4.37
N PRO A 14 5.81 7.13 5.71
CA PRO A 14 4.71 6.77 6.62
C PRO A 14 3.42 7.57 6.35
N LEU A 15 3.55 8.83 5.92
CA LEU A 15 2.43 9.69 5.57
C LEU A 15 1.59 9.15 4.40
N ASP A 16 2.23 8.53 3.40
CA ASP A 16 1.54 7.96 2.25
C ASP A 16 0.73 6.72 2.66
N ILE A 17 1.21 5.94 3.63
CA ILE A 17 0.49 4.81 4.23
C ILE A 17 -0.75 5.30 4.99
N VAL A 18 -0.63 6.37 5.78
CA VAL A 18 -1.77 6.95 6.51
C VAL A 18 -2.84 7.48 5.55
N ARG A 19 -2.42 8.20 4.49
CA ARG A 19 -3.34 8.70 3.44
C ARG A 19 -4.04 7.56 2.72
N ALA A 20 -3.30 6.52 2.36
CA ALA A 20 -3.83 5.31 1.76
C ALA A 20 -4.85 4.59 2.67
N GLY A 21 -4.54 4.45 3.96
CA GLY A 21 -5.44 3.87 4.95
C GLY A 21 -6.75 4.65 5.09
N ARG A 22 -6.68 5.99 5.13
CA ARG A 22 -7.86 6.85 5.15
C ARG A 22 -8.72 6.66 3.90
N LEU A 23 -8.11 6.65 2.72
CA LEU A 23 -8.79 6.40 1.44
C LEU A 23 -9.49 5.03 1.46
N ALA A 24 -8.75 3.97 1.81
CA ALA A 24 -9.24 2.60 1.86
C ALA A 24 -10.46 2.43 2.78
N THR A 25 -10.41 3.11 3.93
CA THR A 25 -11.51 3.11 4.92
C THR A 25 -12.74 3.85 4.37
N SER A 26 -12.54 4.98 3.69
CA SER A 26 -13.61 5.77 3.09
C SER A 26 -14.35 5.01 1.99
N VAL A 27 -13.63 4.23 1.17
CA VAL A 27 -14.24 3.47 0.06
C VAL A 27 -14.60 2.02 0.43
N ARG A 28 -14.38 1.62 1.70
CA ARG A 28 -14.55 0.23 2.19
C ARG A 28 -13.86 -0.82 1.30
N LYS A 29 -12.66 -0.53 0.80
CA LYS A 29 -11.87 -1.47 -0.03
C LYS A 29 -10.54 -1.79 0.65
N LYS A 30 -10.06 -3.01 0.45
CA LYS A 30 -8.71 -3.42 0.85
C LYS A 30 -7.66 -2.64 0.04
N PHE A 31 -6.64 -2.15 0.73
CA PHE A 31 -5.50 -1.45 0.14
C PHE A 31 -4.33 -2.41 -0.05
N ILE A 32 -3.76 -2.42 -1.25
CA ILE A 32 -2.63 -3.27 -1.62
C ILE A 32 -1.51 -2.37 -2.14
N ILE A 33 -0.33 -2.47 -1.54
CA ILE A 33 0.90 -1.88 -2.05
C ILE A 33 1.60 -2.94 -2.89
N ALA A 34 1.87 -2.61 -4.15
CA ALA A 34 2.69 -3.42 -5.02
C ALA A 34 4.08 -2.77 -5.10
N THR A 35 5.11 -3.49 -4.68
CA THR A 35 6.50 -3.07 -4.81
C THR A 35 7.21 -3.93 -5.85
N LEU A 36 7.86 -3.26 -6.80
CA LEU A 36 8.78 -3.90 -7.74
C LEU A 36 10.14 -4.04 -7.05
N LYS A 37 10.60 -5.28 -6.85
CA LYS A 37 11.96 -5.58 -6.38
C LYS A 37 12.97 -5.33 -7.50
N GLU A 38 14.24 -5.11 -7.14
CA GLU A 38 15.34 -4.96 -8.12
C GLU A 38 15.48 -6.15 -9.08
N ASN A 39 15.04 -7.35 -8.66
CA ASN A 39 15.09 -8.57 -9.46
C ASN A 39 13.94 -8.69 -10.49
N GLY A 40 13.04 -7.71 -10.57
CA GLY A 40 11.84 -7.74 -11.42
C GLY A 40 10.61 -8.40 -10.78
N ASP A 41 10.76 -8.98 -9.60
CA ASP A 41 9.65 -9.58 -8.85
C ASP A 41 8.72 -8.53 -8.24
N ILE A 42 7.41 -8.78 -8.32
CA ILE A 42 6.40 -7.92 -7.69
C ILE A 42 6.02 -8.51 -6.32
N ALA A 43 6.30 -7.75 -5.26
CA ALA A 43 5.82 -8.04 -3.91
C ALA A 43 4.51 -7.29 -3.63
N TYR A 44 3.50 -7.98 -3.12
CA TYR A 44 2.23 -7.39 -2.74
C TYR A 44 2.08 -7.38 -1.22
N TYR A 45 1.81 -6.20 -0.66
CA TYR A 45 1.55 -6.00 0.76
C TYR A 45 0.14 -5.48 0.96
N SER A 46 -0.69 -6.17 1.74
CA SER A 46 -2.04 -5.71 2.06
C SER A 46 -2.13 -5.20 3.48
N PHE A 47 -2.77 -4.05 3.67
CA PHE A 47 -2.98 -3.46 4.99
C PHE A 47 -4.46 -3.56 5.36
N VAL A 48 -4.72 -3.98 6.60
CA VAL A 48 -6.05 -3.95 7.20
C VAL A 48 -5.97 -3.03 8.41
N TRP A 49 -6.82 -1.99 8.42
CA TRP A 49 -6.93 -1.11 9.58
C TRP A 49 -7.58 -1.88 10.72
N HIS A 50 -6.79 -2.21 11.74
CA HIS A 50 -7.29 -2.84 12.96
C HIS A 50 -7.75 -1.76 13.94
N ARG A 51 -9.04 -1.76 14.30
CA ARG A 51 -9.54 -1.02 15.47
C ARG A 51 -9.59 -2.03 16.63
N PRO A 52 -9.05 -1.71 17.82
CA PRO A 52 -9.26 -2.55 19.00
C PRO A 52 -10.74 -2.61 19.38
#